data_AF-D7E5Q0-F1
#
_entry.id   AF-D7E5Q0-F1
#
_cell.length_a   1.000
_cell.length_b   1.000
_cell.length_c   1.000
_cell.angle_alpha   90.00
_cell.angle_beta   90.00
_cell.angle_gamma   90.00
#
_symmetry.space_group_name_H-M   'P 1'
#
loop_
_entity.id
_entity.type
_entity.pdbx_description
1 polymer ?
#
loop_
_entity_poly.entity_id
_entity_poly.type
_entity_poly.pdbx_seq_one_letter_code
_entity_poly.pdbx_strand_id
1 'polypeptide(L)'
;MIGKQTKGRGFYKLLDYLYNSKDAKLIGGNMSGRNSRELTREFRLSRQLNPDAERVVYHVSLSAAKNDVISENKWCEIGNRYMKEMGFDANQFAIFRHTNTDHDHIHIVASRIRMDTAKVVHDSWDYLRSEKVLRQIEIDYDLVRVHGSRERLDRTQSIGQFRRIKREQEEYEMGKRDTLPEPSIKELVQQKVYNLSIDHPQMPILIMRLQQADISVRIGFTRNGKSKGISYQKDGIAFSGTQLGPAYTFRGLQKYLRIDYQSQRDDVHIEYLLDNPLK
;
A
#
# COMPACT_ATOMS: atom_id res chain seq x y z
N MET A 1 5.21 10.34 1.09
CA MET A 1 4.65 9.86 2.37
C MET A 1 3.74 8.62 2.20
N ILE A 2 3.73 7.71 3.16
CA ILE A 2 2.82 6.56 3.21
C ILE A 2 2.09 6.57 4.54
N GLY A 3 0.75 6.53 4.50
CA GLY A 3 -0.11 6.40 5.67
C GLY A 3 -0.59 4.97 5.86
N LYS A 4 -0.56 4.47 7.10
CA LYS A 4 -1.14 3.17 7.44
C LYS A 4 -1.98 3.29 8.71
N GLN A 5 -3.30 3.34 8.56
CA GLN A 5 -4.21 3.41 9.69
C GLN A 5 -4.76 2.06 10.15
N THR A 6 -4.95 1.93 11.47
CA THR A 6 -5.64 0.83 12.14
C THR A 6 -6.62 1.38 13.18
N LYS A 7 -7.60 0.56 13.57
CA LYS A 7 -8.64 0.93 14.53
C LYS A 7 -8.69 -0.12 15.63
N GLY A 8 -8.59 0.31 16.88
CA GLY A 8 -8.45 -0.56 18.05
C GLY A 8 -9.51 -0.32 19.12
N ARG A 9 -9.54 -1.19 20.13
CA ARG A 9 -10.49 -1.12 21.26
C ARG A 9 -9.90 -0.49 22.53
N GLY A 10 -8.58 -0.47 22.69
CA GLY A 10 -7.94 0.02 23.92
C GLY A 10 -6.60 0.70 23.68
N PHE A 11 -6.34 1.74 24.47
CA PHE A 11 -5.17 2.63 24.32
C PHE A 11 -3.91 2.07 24.99
N TYR A 12 -4.04 1.39 26.14
CA TYR A 12 -2.88 1.04 26.98
C TYR A 12 -1.81 0.23 26.25
N LYS A 13 -2.18 -0.91 25.65
CA LYS A 13 -1.22 -1.78 24.95
C LYS A 13 -0.54 -1.07 23.78
N LEU A 14 -1.27 -0.21 23.06
CA LEU A 14 -0.72 0.58 21.96
C LEU A 14 0.28 1.62 22.47
N LEU A 15 -0.09 2.38 23.50
CA LEU A 15 0.78 3.40 24.08
C LEU A 15 2.01 2.78 24.73
N ASP A 16 1.85 1.66 25.44
CA ASP A 16 2.97 0.92 26.04
C ASP A 16 3.96 0.44 24.97
N TYR A 17 3.46 -0.11 23.87
CA TYR A 17 4.28 -0.47 22.71
C TYR A 17 5.01 0.75 22.12
N LEU A 18 4.32 1.88 21.96
CA LEU A 18 4.92 3.09 21.38
C LEU A 18 5.98 3.73 22.29
N TYR A 19 5.80 3.70 23.62
CA TYR A 19 6.77 4.24 24.58
C TYR A 19 7.99 3.34 24.80
N ASN A 20 7.80 2.02 24.77
CA ASN A 20 8.88 1.07 25.06
C ASN A 20 9.80 0.82 23.86
N SER A 21 9.56 1.48 22.72
CA SER A 21 10.52 1.48 21.62
C SER A 21 11.71 2.38 21.97
N LYS A 22 12.94 1.89 21.77
CA LYS A 22 14.18 2.57 22.22
C LYS A 22 14.34 4.00 21.70
N ASP A 23 13.70 4.33 20.58
CA ASP A 23 13.83 5.64 19.90
C ASP A 23 12.48 6.36 19.75
N ALA A 24 11.57 6.14 20.69
CA ALA A 24 10.29 6.82 20.71
C ALA A 24 10.36 8.16 21.43
N LYS A 25 9.91 9.21 20.74
CA LYS A 25 9.74 10.54 21.35
C LYS A 25 8.31 11.04 21.17
N LEU A 26 7.67 11.45 22.27
CA LEU A 26 6.41 12.22 22.20
C LEU A 26 6.76 13.63 21.72
N ILE A 27 6.33 14.00 20.51
CA ILE A 27 6.70 15.27 19.88
C ILE A 27 5.53 16.27 19.84
N GLY A 28 4.29 15.80 19.96
CA GLY A 28 3.12 16.68 19.89
C GLY A 28 1.81 15.99 20.25
N GLY A 29 0.71 16.69 20.03
CA GLY A 29 -0.62 16.29 20.46
C GLY A 29 -1.33 17.43 21.21
N ASN A 30 -2.53 17.13 21.71
CA ASN A 30 -3.31 18.05 22.54
C ASN A 30 -3.56 17.49 23.95
N MET A 31 -2.67 16.60 24.40
CA MET A 31 -2.73 15.88 25.67
C MET A 31 -1.50 16.20 26.53
N SER A 32 -1.62 16.11 27.84
CA SER A 32 -0.56 16.51 28.78
C SER A 32 0.22 15.33 29.37
N GLY A 33 -0.29 14.10 29.20
CA GLY A 33 0.31 12.91 29.76
C GLY A 33 1.72 12.64 29.23
N ARG A 34 2.64 12.29 30.13
CA ARG A 34 4.08 12.15 29.82
C ARG A 34 4.53 10.70 29.71
N ASN A 35 3.66 9.75 30.03
CA ASN A 35 3.91 8.31 29.93
C ASN A 35 2.64 7.56 29.47
N SER A 36 2.80 6.28 29.15
CA SER A 36 1.71 5.41 28.66
C SER A 36 0.51 5.37 29.61
N ARG A 37 0.75 5.37 30.93
CA ARG A 37 -0.30 5.33 31.96
C ARG A 37 -1.07 6.65 32.04
N GLU A 38 -0.38 7.79 32.04
CA GLU A 38 -1.00 9.11 32.08
C GLU A 38 -1.84 9.39 30.84
N LEU A 39 -1.30 9.13 29.64
CA LEU A 39 -2.06 9.28 28.40
C LEU A 39 -3.25 8.33 28.34
N THR A 40 -3.09 7.08 28.81
CA THR A 40 -4.23 6.14 28.91
C THR A 40 -5.32 6.71 29.81
N ARG A 41 -4.95 7.32 30.95
CA ARG A 41 -5.90 7.95 31.86
C ARG A 41 -6.60 9.14 31.21
N GLU A 42 -5.87 9.99 30.48
CA GLU A 42 -6.48 11.10 29.75
C GLU A 42 -7.41 10.63 28.63
N PHE A 43 -7.04 9.61 27.85
CA PHE A 43 -7.93 9.02 26.83
C PHE A 43 -9.20 8.39 27.41
N ARG A 44 -9.21 8.00 28.69
CA ARG A 44 -10.44 7.52 29.34
C ARG A 44 -11.52 8.60 29.42
N LEU A 45 -11.14 9.89 29.42
CA LEU A 45 -12.10 10.99 29.44
C LEU A 45 -13.01 10.94 28.20
N SER A 46 -12.44 10.84 26.99
CA SER A 46 -13.26 10.65 25.78
C SER A 46 -14.01 9.32 25.78
N ARG A 47 -13.42 8.24 26.31
CA ARG A 47 -14.09 6.93 26.38
C ARG A 47 -15.36 6.95 27.24
N GLN A 48 -15.38 7.71 28.33
CA GLN A 48 -16.53 7.82 29.22
C GLN A 48 -17.72 8.52 28.57
N LEU A 49 -17.49 9.38 27.58
CA LEU A 49 -18.56 10.05 26.84
C LEU A 49 -19.38 9.08 25.98
N ASN A 50 -18.80 7.96 25.56
CA ASN A 50 -19.47 6.94 24.76
C ASN A 50 -19.01 5.53 25.14
N PRO A 51 -19.58 4.96 26.23
CA PRO A 51 -19.18 3.65 26.74
C PRO A 51 -19.38 2.50 25.75
N ASP A 52 -20.43 2.59 24.93
CA ASP A 52 -20.87 1.55 23.98
C ASP A 52 -20.00 1.47 22.71
N ALA A 53 -19.23 2.52 22.41
CA ALA A 53 -18.36 2.52 21.24
C ALA A 53 -17.26 1.45 21.38
N GLU A 54 -17.19 0.48 20.46
CA GLU A 54 -16.16 -0.57 20.56
C GLU A 54 -14.78 -0.07 20.11
N ARG A 55 -14.67 0.33 18.84
CA ARG A 55 -13.40 0.69 18.18
C ARG A 55 -13.09 2.16 18.37
N VAL A 56 -12.68 2.53 19.58
CA VAL A 56 -12.46 3.92 20.00
C VAL A 56 -11.07 4.46 19.69
N VAL A 57 -10.11 3.58 19.35
CA VAL A 57 -8.74 4.00 19.06
C VAL A 57 -8.59 4.16 17.55
N TYR A 58 -8.03 5.28 17.13
CA TYR A 58 -7.44 5.45 15.80
C TYR A 58 -5.92 5.51 15.95
N HIS A 59 -5.22 4.70 15.17
CA HIS A 59 -3.77 4.72 15.10
C HIS A 59 -3.35 4.83 13.65
N VAL A 60 -2.46 5.76 13.34
CA VAL A 60 -1.88 5.88 12.01
C VAL A 60 -0.37 6.05 12.11
N SER A 61 0.38 5.35 11.27
CA SER A 61 1.79 5.68 11.00
C SER A 61 1.88 6.49 9.71
N LEU A 62 2.62 7.59 9.73
CA LEU A 62 2.98 8.38 8.56
C LEU A 62 4.49 8.26 8.34
N SER A 63 4.88 7.64 7.23
CA SER A 63 6.30 7.43 6.89
C SER A 63 6.73 8.34 5.75
N ALA A 64 7.82 9.07 5.94
CA ALA A 64 8.43 9.91 4.91
C ALA A 64 9.00 9.06 3.76
N ALA A 65 9.26 9.66 2.59
CA ALA A 65 10.02 8.96 1.56
C ALA A 65 11.50 8.87 1.98
N LYS A 66 12.26 7.93 1.38
CA LYS A 66 13.68 7.68 1.74
C LYS A 66 14.57 8.92 1.69
N ASN A 67 14.24 9.91 0.86
CA ASN A 67 15.05 11.11 0.66
C ASN A 67 14.47 12.36 1.36
N ASP A 68 13.33 12.24 2.04
CA ASP A 68 12.74 13.34 2.79
C ASP A 68 13.40 13.44 4.17
N VAL A 69 13.91 14.61 4.53
CA VAL A 69 14.36 14.92 5.89
C VAL A 69 13.38 15.91 6.51
N ILE A 70 12.63 15.46 7.51
CA ILE A 70 11.56 16.25 8.13
C ILE A 70 11.98 16.60 9.57
N SER A 71 11.96 17.90 9.90
CA SER A 71 12.25 18.37 11.26
C SER A 71 11.11 17.99 12.21
N GLU A 72 11.40 17.95 13.52
CA GLU A 72 10.39 17.62 14.53
C GLU A 72 9.19 18.59 14.49
N ASN A 73 9.44 19.89 14.38
CA ASN A 73 8.39 20.91 14.25
C ASN A 73 7.52 20.67 13.01
N LYS A 74 8.14 20.39 11.87
CA LYS A 74 7.43 20.10 10.62
C LYS A 74 6.61 18.81 10.73
N TRP A 75 7.11 17.79 11.43
CA TRP A 75 6.32 16.59 11.74
C TRP A 75 5.10 16.88 12.62
N CYS A 76 5.24 17.74 13.63
CA CYS A 76 4.11 18.17 14.45
C CYS A 76 3.07 18.92 13.62
N GLU A 77 3.48 19.85 12.76
CA GLU A 77 2.58 20.55 11.84
C GLU A 77 1.84 19.58 10.90
N ILE A 78 2.57 18.67 10.26
CA ILE A 78 2.03 17.63 9.39
C ILE A 78 1.01 16.76 10.15
N GLY A 79 1.36 16.31 11.36
CA GLY A 79 0.47 15.48 12.18
C GLY A 79 -0.81 16.21 12.59
N ASN A 80 -0.70 17.47 13.03
CA ASN A 80 -1.85 18.31 13.38
C ASN A 80 -2.78 18.53 12.18
N ARG A 81 -2.20 18.88 11.03
CA ARG A 81 -2.94 19.07 9.79
C ARG A 81 -3.65 17.80 9.35
N TYR A 82 -2.92 16.68 9.35
CA TYR A 82 -3.48 15.37 9.00
C TYR A 82 -4.69 15.03 9.87
N MET A 83 -4.59 15.23 11.18
CA MET A 83 -5.68 14.97 12.11
C MET A 83 -6.91 15.83 11.82
N LYS A 84 -6.71 17.14 11.61
CA LYS A 84 -7.79 18.07 11.25
C LYS A 84 -8.49 17.65 9.95
N GLU A 85 -7.75 17.40 8.87
CA GLU A 85 -8.34 17.02 7.57
C GLU A 85 -8.97 15.62 7.58
N MET A 86 -8.54 14.75 8.49
CA MET A 86 -9.17 13.45 8.72
C MET A 86 -10.47 13.51 9.53
N GLY A 87 -10.83 14.67 10.09
CA GLY A 87 -12.04 14.90 10.89
C GLY A 87 -11.84 14.73 12.39
N PHE A 88 -10.59 14.73 12.86
CA PHE A 88 -10.22 14.68 14.28
C PHE A 88 -9.88 16.09 14.79
N ASP A 89 -10.84 17.01 14.71
CA ASP A 89 -10.68 18.43 15.10
C ASP A 89 -11.12 18.71 16.56
N ALA A 90 -11.89 17.82 17.18
CA ALA A 90 -12.32 17.89 18.58
C ALA A 90 -12.01 16.59 19.35
N ASN A 91 -10.93 15.91 18.96
CA ASN A 91 -10.54 14.61 19.51
C ASN A 91 -9.24 14.72 20.29
N GLN A 92 -9.09 13.91 21.34
CA GLN A 92 -7.81 13.73 22.01
C GLN A 92 -6.85 12.98 21.09
N PHE A 93 -5.60 13.43 20.97
CA PHE A 93 -4.55 12.72 20.26
C PHE A 93 -3.13 13.05 20.75
N ALA A 94 -2.20 12.15 20.47
CA ALA A 94 -0.78 12.27 20.74
C ALA A 94 0.03 11.83 19.51
N ILE A 95 1.17 12.50 19.27
CA ILE A 95 2.07 12.26 18.14
C ILE A 95 3.43 11.79 18.67
N PHE A 96 3.84 10.60 18.27
CA PHE A 96 5.12 9.99 18.58
C PHE A 96 5.98 9.97 17.32
N ARG A 97 7.26 10.30 17.42
CA ARG A 97 8.25 10.06 16.36
C ARG A 97 9.08 8.86 16.73
N HIS A 98 9.27 7.96 15.77
CA HIS A 98 10.14 6.78 15.90
C HIS A 98 11.22 6.89 14.82
N THR A 99 12.49 6.70 15.20
CA THR A 99 13.64 6.68 14.26
C THR A 99 14.28 5.29 14.15
N ASN A 100 13.57 4.26 14.60
CA ASN A 100 14.03 2.87 14.72
C ASN A 100 14.04 2.07 13.40
N THR A 101 13.76 2.72 12.26
CA THR A 101 13.75 2.08 10.93
C THR A 101 14.43 2.97 9.89
N ASP A 102 14.77 2.42 8.72
CA ASP A 102 15.35 3.14 7.58
C ASP A 102 14.49 4.33 7.08
N HIS A 103 13.25 4.46 7.55
CA HIS A 103 12.35 5.56 7.22
C HIS A 103 11.97 6.34 8.47
N ASP A 104 12.17 7.65 8.43
CA ASP A 104 11.65 8.57 9.43
C ASP A 104 10.12 8.56 9.40
N HIS A 105 9.50 8.36 10.56
CA HIS A 105 8.06 8.24 10.64
C HIS A 105 7.50 8.69 11.99
N ILE A 106 6.23 9.07 11.96
CA ILE A 106 5.46 9.38 13.16
C ILE A 106 4.30 8.40 13.32
N HIS A 107 3.95 8.11 14.56
CA HIS A 107 2.72 7.45 14.98
C HIS A 107 1.79 8.46 15.62
N ILE A 108 0.57 8.55 15.13
CA ILE A 108 -0.48 9.36 15.75
C ILE A 108 -1.48 8.41 16.38
N VAL A 109 -1.73 8.59 17.67
CA VAL A 109 -2.76 7.86 18.43
C VAL A 109 -3.85 8.84 18.79
N ALA A 110 -5.09 8.52 18.47
CA ALA A 110 -6.22 9.40 18.72
C ALA A 110 -7.42 8.64 19.26
N SER A 111 -8.24 9.33 20.05
CA SER A 111 -9.59 8.87 20.33
C SER A 111 -10.47 9.16 19.13
N ARG A 112 -11.26 8.18 18.71
CA ARG A 112 -12.32 8.38 17.71
C ARG A 112 -13.55 9.02 18.31
N ILE A 113 -13.69 9.04 19.64
CA ILE A 113 -14.80 9.72 20.30
C ILE A 113 -14.47 11.20 20.39
N ARG A 114 -15.34 12.03 19.82
CA ARG A 114 -15.20 13.48 19.88
C ARG A 114 -15.58 13.98 21.27
N MET A 115 -14.81 14.94 21.78
CA MET A 115 -15.04 15.54 23.10
C MET A 115 -16.28 16.43 23.14
N ASP A 116 -16.69 16.99 22.01
CA ASP A 116 -17.80 17.95 21.89
C ASP A 116 -19.18 17.29 21.79
N THR A 117 -19.26 16.12 21.15
CA THR A 117 -20.52 15.52 20.72
C THR A 117 -20.68 14.08 21.19
N ALA A 118 -19.65 13.49 21.83
CA ALA A 118 -19.58 12.07 22.17
C ALA A 118 -19.72 11.10 20.97
N LYS A 119 -19.75 11.61 19.74
CA LYS A 119 -19.88 10.80 18.53
C LYS A 119 -18.53 10.24 18.10
N VAL A 120 -18.58 9.10 17.42
CA VAL A 120 -17.40 8.47 16.82
C VAL A 120 -17.12 9.09 15.46
N VAL A 121 -15.86 9.44 15.18
CA VAL A 121 -15.42 9.91 13.85
C VAL A 121 -15.72 8.84 12.79
N HIS A 122 -16.45 9.26 11.76
CA HIS A 122 -16.84 8.40 10.64
C HIS A 122 -15.63 7.82 9.91
N ASP A 123 -15.67 6.52 9.64
CA ASP A 123 -14.61 5.78 8.95
C ASP A 123 -14.93 5.48 7.48
N SER A 124 -16.06 5.95 6.97
CA SER A 124 -16.41 5.83 5.57
C SER A 124 -15.36 6.51 4.69
N TRP A 125 -14.76 5.73 3.78
CA TRP A 125 -13.73 6.18 2.83
C TRP A 125 -12.50 6.83 3.47
N ASP A 126 -12.22 6.52 4.73
CA ASP A 126 -11.12 7.15 5.47
C ASP A 126 -9.73 6.82 4.89
N TYR A 127 -9.54 5.63 4.31
CA TYR A 127 -8.32 5.30 3.54
C TYR A 127 -8.13 6.22 2.33
N LEU A 128 -9.20 6.48 1.57
CA LEU A 128 -9.14 7.38 0.41
C LEU A 128 -8.93 8.83 0.84
N ARG A 129 -9.59 9.25 1.92
CA ARG A 129 -9.38 10.58 2.52
C ARG A 129 -7.93 10.74 2.97
N SER A 130 -7.40 9.79 3.72
CA SER A 130 -6.01 9.77 4.20
C SER A 130 -5.03 9.90 3.05
N GLU A 131 -5.19 9.11 1.98
CA GLU A 131 -4.36 9.19 0.79
C GLU A 131 -4.40 10.58 0.15
N LYS A 132 -5.59 11.16 -0.02
CA LYS A 132 -5.76 12.51 -0.58
C LYS A 132 -5.07 13.57 0.30
N VAL A 133 -5.24 13.51 1.61
CA VAL A 133 -4.61 14.42 2.58
C VAL A 133 -3.09 14.33 2.48
N LEU A 134 -2.54 13.12 2.43
CA LEU A 134 -1.09 12.91 2.34
C LEU A 134 -0.51 13.40 1.00
N ARG A 135 -1.22 13.23 -0.11
CA ARG A 135 -0.82 13.82 -1.40
C ARG A 135 -0.79 15.35 -1.33
N GLN A 136 -1.77 15.97 -0.68
CA GLN A 136 -1.78 17.43 -0.51
C GLN A 136 -0.64 17.90 0.41
N ILE A 137 -0.39 17.19 1.51
CA ILE A 137 0.74 17.46 2.41
C ILE A 137 2.07 17.38 1.66
N GLU A 138 2.26 16.39 0.78
CA GLU A 138 3.48 16.30 -0.02
C GLU A 138 3.70 17.53 -0.91
N ILE A 139 2.65 18.08 -1.49
CA ILE A 139 2.72 19.28 -2.32
C ILE A 139 3.07 20.49 -1.47
N ASP A 140 2.33 20.70 -0.38
CA ASP A 140 2.40 21.95 0.39
C ASP A 140 3.67 22.06 1.25
N TYR A 141 4.25 20.93 1.62
CA TYR A 141 5.49 20.87 2.39
C TYR A 141 6.72 20.54 1.54
N ASP A 142 6.60 20.56 0.21
CA ASP A 142 7.65 20.25 -0.76
C ASP A 142 8.38 18.94 -0.45
N LEU A 143 7.59 17.87 -0.24
CA LEU A 143 8.08 16.53 0.02
C LEU A 143 8.00 15.67 -1.24
N VAL A 144 8.78 14.59 -1.27
CA VAL A 144 8.72 13.62 -2.37
C VAL A 144 7.31 13.06 -2.52
N ARG A 145 6.73 13.31 -3.69
CA ARG A 145 5.43 12.75 -4.08
C ARG A 145 5.55 11.26 -4.25
N VAL A 146 4.79 10.52 -3.46
CA VAL A 146 4.72 9.06 -3.59
C VAL A 146 3.52 8.74 -4.46
N HIS A 147 3.62 7.71 -5.30
CA HIS A 147 2.45 7.24 -6.06
C HIS A 147 1.36 6.74 -5.11
N GLY A 148 0.10 6.97 -5.47
CA GLY A 148 -1.03 6.45 -4.70
C GLY A 148 -0.97 4.93 -4.55
N SER A 149 -1.59 4.39 -3.51
CA SER A 149 -1.78 2.94 -3.31
C SER A 149 -2.43 2.25 -4.52
N ARG A 150 -3.26 2.98 -5.26
CA ARG A 150 -3.90 2.57 -6.53
C ARG A 150 -3.03 2.79 -7.77
N GLU A 151 -2.00 3.62 -7.64
CA GLU A 151 -1.02 3.94 -8.70
C GLU A 151 0.30 3.17 -8.51
N ARG A 152 0.46 2.42 -7.42
CA ARG A 152 1.52 1.41 -7.27
C ARG A 152 1.26 0.30 -8.30
N LEU A 153 1.81 0.51 -9.49
CA LEU A 153 1.80 -0.43 -10.61
C LEU A 153 2.55 -1.70 -10.24
N ASP A 154 3.62 -1.53 -9.48
CA ASP A 154 4.31 -2.60 -8.81
C ASP A 154 3.61 -2.86 -7.48
N ARG A 155 3.07 -4.08 -7.33
CA ARG A 155 3.14 -4.67 -6.00
C ARG A 155 4.63 -4.86 -5.73
N THR A 156 5.27 -3.85 -5.13
CA THR A 156 6.50 -4.05 -4.36
C THR A 156 6.30 -5.33 -3.57
N GLN A 157 7.31 -6.22 -3.59
CA GLN A 157 7.25 -7.51 -2.91
C GLN A 157 6.44 -7.38 -1.62
N SER A 158 5.38 -8.19 -1.49
CA SER A 158 4.59 -8.24 -0.25
C SER A 158 5.55 -8.37 0.93
N ILE A 159 5.21 -7.81 2.09
CA ILE A 159 6.01 -7.98 3.32
C ILE A 159 6.34 -9.47 3.56
N GLY A 160 5.41 -10.37 3.21
CA GLY A 160 5.65 -11.82 3.25
C GLY A 160 6.68 -12.31 2.21
N GLN A 161 6.66 -11.78 0.98
CA GLN A 161 7.65 -12.10 -0.06
C GLN A 161 9.03 -11.58 0.32
N PHE A 162 9.14 -10.33 0.78
CA PHE A 162 10.41 -9.75 1.22
C PHE A 162 10.99 -10.54 2.41
N ARG A 163 10.16 -10.87 3.41
CA ARG A 163 10.58 -11.70 4.55
C ARG A 163 10.98 -13.11 4.14
N ARG A 164 10.27 -13.72 3.18
CA ARG A 164 10.62 -15.03 2.63
C ARG A 164 11.99 -15.00 1.98
N ILE A 165 12.20 -14.08 1.02
CA ILE A 165 13.46 -13.96 0.28
C ILE A 165 14.61 -13.68 1.23
N LYS A 166 14.42 -12.74 2.18
CA LYS A 166 15.44 -12.43 3.19
C LYS A 166 15.80 -13.66 4.04
N ARG A 167 14.80 -14.39 4.52
CA ARG A 167 15.02 -15.62 5.30
C ARG A 167 15.74 -16.70 4.48
N GLU A 168 15.29 -16.96 3.26
CA GLU A 168 15.90 -17.98 2.38
C GLU A 168 17.33 -17.60 1.97
N GLN A 169 17.62 -16.31 1.79
CA GLN A 169 18.97 -15.79 1.55
C GLN A 169 19.87 -16.00 2.79
N GLU A 170 19.39 -15.67 3.98
CA GLU A 170 20.10 -15.91 5.24
C GLU A 170 20.35 -17.42 5.47
N GLU A 171 19.39 -18.28 5.14
CA GLU A 171 19.55 -19.75 5.20
C GLU A 171 20.62 -20.25 4.23
N TYR A 172 20.70 -19.71 3.00
CA TYR A 172 21.74 -20.03 2.02
C TYR A 172 23.13 -19.58 2.50
N GLU A 173 23.26 -18.35 2.98
CA GLU A 173 24.52 -17.80 3.50
C GLU A 173 25.02 -18.55 4.74
N MET A 174 24.11 -19.05 5.58
CA MET A 174 24.44 -19.92 6.72
C MET A 174 24.68 -21.39 6.35
N GLY A 175 24.62 -21.76 5.06
CA GLY A 175 24.77 -23.14 4.60
C GLY A 175 23.66 -24.09 5.05
N LYS A 176 22.51 -23.55 5.49
CA LYS A 176 21.31 -24.34 5.85
C LYS A 176 20.43 -24.66 4.63
N ARG A 177 20.79 -24.10 3.48
CA ARG A 177 20.11 -24.27 2.21
C ARG A 177 21.15 -24.32 1.09
N ASP A 178 21.03 -25.29 0.20
CA ASP A 178 22.00 -25.51 -0.89
C ASP A 178 21.75 -24.62 -2.12
N THR A 179 20.56 -24.04 -2.23
CA THR A 179 20.12 -23.28 -3.40
C THR A 179 19.78 -21.83 -3.06
N LEU A 180 20.15 -20.92 -3.95
CA LEU A 180 19.76 -19.51 -3.85
C LEU A 180 18.22 -19.36 -3.87
N PRO A 181 17.67 -18.35 -3.20
CA PRO A 181 16.25 -18.05 -3.28
C PRO A 181 15.84 -17.67 -4.71
N GLU A 182 14.97 -18.48 -5.30
CA GLU A 182 14.43 -18.21 -6.64
C GLU A 182 13.09 -17.45 -6.57
N PRO A 183 12.80 -16.59 -7.57
CA PRO A 183 11.49 -15.99 -7.71
C PRO A 183 10.44 -17.08 -7.98
N SER A 184 9.27 -16.92 -7.39
CA SER A 184 8.10 -17.75 -7.72
C SER A 184 7.71 -17.58 -9.19
N ILE A 185 7.06 -18.59 -9.77
CA ILE A 185 6.54 -18.55 -11.15
C ILE A 185 5.68 -17.29 -11.37
N LYS A 186 4.91 -16.88 -10.35
CA LYS A 186 4.12 -15.64 -10.38
C LYS A 186 5.00 -14.39 -10.59
N GLU A 187 6.08 -14.26 -9.82
CA GLU A 187 7.02 -13.14 -9.92
C GLU A 187 7.73 -13.15 -11.27
N LEU A 188 8.10 -14.33 -11.76
CA LEU A 188 8.73 -14.50 -13.06
C LEU A 188 7.81 -14.07 -14.21
N VAL A 189 6.52 -14.42 -14.16
CA VAL A 189 5.52 -13.95 -15.13
C VAL A 189 5.35 -12.43 -15.05
N GLN A 190 5.26 -11.85 -13.85
CA GLN A 190 5.15 -10.39 -13.68
C GLN A 190 6.36 -9.64 -14.27
N GLN A 191 7.57 -10.12 -14.01
CA GLN A 191 8.81 -9.53 -14.53
C GLN A 191 8.89 -9.64 -16.05
N LYS A 192 8.58 -10.82 -16.62
CA LYS A 192 8.59 -11.01 -18.07
C LYS A 192 7.56 -10.12 -18.76
N VAL A 193 6.33 -10.06 -18.27
CA VAL A 193 5.30 -9.18 -18.85
C VAL A 193 5.74 -7.72 -18.81
N TYR A 194 6.30 -7.27 -17.68
CA TYR A 194 6.80 -5.90 -17.56
C TYR A 194 7.93 -5.62 -18.56
N ASN A 195 8.98 -6.45 -18.57
CA ASN A 195 10.15 -6.26 -19.43
C ASN A 195 9.79 -6.25 -20.92
N LEU A 196 8.88 -7.12 -21.34
CA LEU A 196 8.41 -7.20 -22.73
C LEU A 196 7.46 -6.07 -23.13
N SER A 197 7.03 -5.25 -22.16
CA SER A 197 6.14 -4.10 -22.34
C SER A 197 6.86 -2.74 -22.24
N ILE A 198 8.16 -2.71 -21.93
CA ILE A 198 8.92 -1.47 -21.67
C ILE A 198 8.89 -0.51 -22.86
N ASP A 199 8.94 -1.03 -24.08
CA ASP A 199 8.88 -0.27 -25.33
C ASP A 199 7.45 0.06 -25.77
N HIS A 200 6.46 -0.19 -24.92
CA HIS A 200 5.04 0.10 -25.17
C HIS A 200 4.51 -0.48 -26.49
N PRO A 201 4.68 -1.80 -26.73
CA PRO A 201 4.29 -2.41 -28.00
C PRO A 201 2.78 -2.43 -28.17
N GLN A 202 2.33 -2.76 -29.38
CA GLN A 202 0.94 -3.11 -29.62
C GLN A 202 0.59 -4.43 -28.91
N MET A 203 -0.67 -4.58 -28.48
CA MET A 203 -1.14 -5.78 -27.78
C MET A 203 -0.81 -7.11 -28.48
N PRO A 204 -0.98 -7.25 -29.81
CA PRO A 204 -0.64 -8.49 -30.48
C PRO A 204 0.88 -8.80 -30.44
N ILE A 205 1.72 -7.78 -30.55
CA ILE A 205 3.18 -7.91 -30.42
C ILE A 205 3.58 -8.36 -29.01
N LEU A 206 2.93 -7.82 -27.97
CA LEU A 206 3.15 -8.27 -26.60
C LEU A 206 2.77 -9.74 -26.42
N ILE A 207 1.62 -10.16 -26.95
CA ILE A 207 1.16 -11.56 -26.88
C ILE A 207 2.16 -12.49 -27.56
N MET A 208 2.60 -12.14 -28.77
CA MET A 208 3.60 -12.88 -29.52
C MET A 208 4.90 -13.05 -28.71
N ARG A 209 5.43 -11.95 -28.14
CA ARG A 209 6.62 -11.96 -27.30
C ARG A 209 6.45 -12.82 -26.04
N LEU A 210 5.27 -12.80 -25.43
CA LEU A 210 4.97 -13.62 -24.26
C LEU A 210 4.97 -15.11 -24.60
N GLN A 211 4.36 -15.50 -25.72
CA GLN A 211 4.36 -16.88 -26.19
C GLN A 211 5.79 -17.38 -26.46
N GLN A 212 6.61 -16.58 -27.16
CA GLN A 212 8.04 -16.88 -27.38
C GLN A 212 8.85 -16.97 -26.07
N ALA A 213 8.41 -16.29 -25.02
CA ALA A 213 9.00 -16.35 -23.69
C ALA A 213 8.42 -17.48 -22.82
N ASP A 214 7.73 -18.46 -23.42
CA ASP A 214 7.09 -19.60 -22.74
C ASP A 214 6.02 -19.15 -21.73
N ILE A 215 5.26 -18.12 -22.10
CA ILE A 215 4.07 -17.66 -21.37
C ILE A 215 2.88 -17.72 -22.33
N SER A 216 2.03 -18.73 -22.12
CA SER A 216 0.77 -18.83 -22.84
C SER A 216 -0.21 -17.75 -22.36
N VAL A 217 -0.85 -17.05 -23.30
CA VAL A 217 -1.84 -16.01 -23.00
C VAL A 217 -3.22 -16.51 -23.39
N ARG A 218 -4.24 -16.18 -22.58
CA ARG A 218 -5.65 -16.37 -22.93
C ARG A 218 -6.40 -15.06 -22.72
N ILE A 219 -7.21 -14.66 -23.69
CA ILE A 219 -8.08 -13.50 -23.59
C ILE A 219 -9.52 -13.98 -23.80
N GLY A 220 -10.41 -13.62 -22.88
CA GLY A 220 -11.84 -13.83 -23.09
C GLY A 220 -12.44 -12.57 -23.70
N PHE A 221 -13.27 -12.69 -24.74
CA PHE A 221 -14.07 -11.58 -25.26
C PHE A 221 -15.56 -11.77 -24.91
N THR A 222 -16.28 -10.67 -24.69
CA THR A 222 -17.74 -10.67 -24.58
C THR A 222 -18.37 -10.66 -25.98
N ARG A 223 -19.66 -11.01 -26.10
CA ARG A 223 -20.42 -10.91 -27.36
C ARG A 223 -20.36 -9.51 -28.01
N ASN A 224 -20.01 -8.47 -27.25
CA ASN A 224 -19.93 -7.09 -27.71
C ASN A 224 -18.47 -6.65 -28.00
N GLY A 225 -17.53 -7.59 -28.19
CA GLY A 225 -16.12 -7.31 -28.49
C GLY A 225 -15.28 -6.79 -27.30
N LYS A 226 -15.89 -6.53 -26.13
CA LYS A 226 -15.13 -6.08 -24.95
C LYS A 226 -14.43 -7.27 -24.28
N SER A 227 -13.14 -7.14 -23.94
CA SER A 227 -12.40 -8.16 -23.20
C SER A 227 -13.07 -8.48 -21.83
N LYS A 228 -13.43 -9.74 -21.57
CA LYS A 228 -13.77 -10.30 -20.26
C LYS A 228 -12.57 -10.38 -19.32
N GLY A 229 -11.34 -10.37 -19.85
CA GLY A 229 -10.10 -10.40 -19.07
C GLY A 229 -8.95 -11.05 -19.84
N ILE A 230 -7.77 -11.04 -19.22
CA ILE A 230 -6.56 -11.70 -19.71
C ILE A 230 -6.02 -12.62 -18.62
N SER A 231 -5.47 -13.77 -19.03
CA SER A 231 -4.81 -14.75 -18.17
C SER A 231 -3.50 -15.19 -18.79
N TYR A 232 -2.54 -15.54 -17.93
CA TYR A 232 -1.18 -15.94 -18.28
C TYR A 232 -0.91 -17.33 -17.70
N GLN A 233 -0.24 -18.19 -18.44
CA GLN A 233 0.12 -19.53 -17.97
C GLN A 233 1.58 -19.80 -18.27
N LYS A 234 2.30 -20.28 -17.25
CA LYS A 234 3.69 -20.74 -17.35
C LYS A 234 3.88 -21.99 -16.50
N ASP A 235 4.62 -22.97 -17.02
CA ASP A 235 4.96 -24.23 -16.34
C ASP A 235 3.71 -24.95 -15.79
N GLY A 236 2.61 -24.91 -16.54
CA GLY A 236 1.32 -25.51 -16.13
C GLY A 236 0.51 -24.69 -15.11
N ILE A 237 1.04 -23.59 -14.58
CA ILE A 237 0.36 -22.74 -13.59
C ILE A 237 -0.25 -21.52 -14.28
N ALA A 238 -1.56 -21.33 -14.13
CA ALA A 238 -2.28 -20.20 -14.69
C ALA A 238 -2.58 -19.11 -13.63
N PHE A 239 -2.41 -17.86 -14.04
CA PHE A 239 -2.76 -16.66 -13.27
C PHE A 239 -3.67 -15.76 -14.09
N SER A 240 -4.79 -15.32 -13.51
CA SER A 240 -5.55 -14.21 -14.07
C SER A 240 -4.77 -12.90 -13.94
N GLY A 241 -5.02 -11.95 -14.84
CA GLY A 241 -4.46 -10.61 -14.72
C GLY A 241 -4.74 -9.96 -13.37
N THR A 242 -5.92 -10.22 -12.77
CA THR A 242 -6.26 -9.74 -11.42
C THR A 242 -5.41 -10.37 -10.31
N GLN A 243 -5.03 -11.65 -10.45
CA GLN A 243 -4.13 -12.33 -9.51
C GLN A 243 -2.70 -11.79 -9.60
N LEU A 244 -2.23 -11.45 -10.81
CA LEU A 244 -0.94 -10.83 -11.02
C LEU A 244 -0.92 -9.36 -10.56
N GLY A 245 -2.02 -8.63 -10.72
CA GLY A 245 -2.17 -7.27 -10.19
C GLY A 245 -2.85 -6.32 -11.18
N PRO A 246 -3.22 -5.11 -10.73
CA PRO A 246 -3.99 -4.18 -11.56
C PRO A 246 -3.29 -3.83 -12.89
N ALA A 247 -1.95 -3.74 -12.90
CA ALA A 247 -1.12 -3.51 -14.09
C ALA A 247 -1.23 -4.62 -15.15
N TYR A 248 -1.50 -5.86 -14.73
CA TYR A 248 -1.49 -7.05 -15.58
C TYR A 248 -2.90 -7.47 -16.03
N THR A 249 -3.92 -6.64 -15.75
CA THR A 249 -5.25 -6.83 -16.35
C THR A 249 -5.25 -6.29 -17.78
N PHE A 250 -6.17 -6.75 -18.65
CA PHE A 250 -6.19 -6.30 -20.05
C PHE A 250 -6.23 -4.76 -20.19
N ARG A 251 -7.13 -4.12 -19.43
CA ARG A 251 -7.17 -2.64 -19.31
C ARG A 251 -5.96 -2.06 -18.58
N GLY A 252 -5.40 -2.82 -17.64
CA GLY A 252 -4.20 -2.45 -16.91
C GLY A 252 -2.97 -2.33 -17.82
N LEU A 253 -2.79 -3.26 -18.75
CA LEU A 253 -1.72 -3.21 -19.74
C LEU A 253 -1.80 -1.92 -20.55
N GLN A 254 -2.98 -1.54 -21.02
CA GLN A 254 -3.20 -0.29 -21.74
C GLN A 254 -2.96 0.95 -20.86
N LYS A 255 -3.53 0.96 -19.65
CA LYS A 255 -3.50 2.14 -18.77
C LYS A 255 -2.12 2.38 -18.15
N TYR A 256 -1.43 1.32 -17.77
CA TYR A 256 -0.27 1.37 -16.89
C TYR A 256 1.03 0.99 -17.60
N LEU A 257 1.00 -0.03 -18.44
CA LEU A 257 2.15 -0.41 -19.28
C LEU A 257 2.12 0.27 -20.67
N ARG A 258 1.11 1.14 -20.89
CA ARG A 258 0.90 1.93 -22.12
C ARG A 258 0.87 1.09 -23.40
N ILE A 259 0.38 -0.14 -23.30
CA ILE A 259 0.19 -1.02 -24.45
C ILE A 259 -0.88 -0.42 -25.35
N ASP A 260 -0.54 -0.24 -26.63
CA ASP A 260 -1.50 0.23 -27.63
C ASP A 260 -2.44 -0.92 -28.04
N TYR A 261 -3.74 -0.68 -27.95
CA TYR A 261 -4.77 -1.64 -28.33
C TYR A 261 -5.97 -0.93 -28.94
N GLN A 262 -6.35 -1.36 -30.13
CA GLN A 262 -7.54 -0.93 -30.85
C GLN A 262 -8.27 -2.16 -31.41
N SER A 263 -9.48 -2.42 -30.94
CA SER A 263 -10.27 -3.62 -31.28
C SER A 263 -10.37 -3.87 -32.80
N GLN A 264 -10.70 -2.85 -33.59
CA GLN A 264 -10.85 -2.97 -35.05
C GLN A 264 -9.56 -3.36 -35.78
N ARG A 265 -8.40 -3.02 -35.22
CA ARG A 265 -7.08 -3.27 -35.80
C ARG A 265 -6.49 -4.59 -35.30
N ASP A 266 -6.64 -4.85 -34.01
CA ASP A 266 -5.84 -5.83 -33.29
C ASP A 266 -6.57 -7.16 -33.04
N ASP A 267 -7.90 -7.18 -32.96
CA ASP A 267 -8.65 -8.37 -32.52
C ASP A 267 -8.41 -9.59 -33.42
N VAL A 268 -8.44 -9.41 -34.74
CA VAL A 268 -8.18 -10.50 -35.71
C VAL A 268 -6.78 -11.09 -35.52
N HIS A 269 -5.77 -10.25 -35.26
CA HIS A 269 -4.40 -10.71 -35.06
C HIS A 269 -4.23 -11.40 -33.70
N ILE A 270 -4.92 -10.90 -32.67
CA ILE A 270 -4.95 -11.52 -31.35
C ILE A 270 -5.60 -12.90 -31.44
N GLU A 271 -6.77 -13.03 -32.08
CA GLU A 271 -7.45 -14.32 -32.28
C GLU A 271 -6.54 -15.31 -33.01
N TYR A 272 -5.89 -14.88 -34.10
CA TYR A 272 -4.94 -15.72 -34.83
C TYR A 272 -3.78 -16.23 -33.94
N LEU A 273 -3.17 -15.35 -33.13
CA LEU A 273 -2.09 -15.73 -32.21
C LEU A 273 -2.55 -16.65 -31.08
N LEU A 274 -3.80 -16.52 -30.63
CA LEU A 274 -4.37 -17.38 -29.59
C LEU A 274 -4.68 -18.79 -30.11
N ASP A 275 -5.16 -18.89 -31.35
CA ASP A 275 -5.45 -20.17 -32.01
C ASP A 275 -4.17 -20.85 -32.54
N ASN A 276 -3.12 -20.07 -32.85
CA ASN A 276 -1.84 -20.55 -33.38
C ASN A 276 -0.66 -20.10 -32.49
N PRO A 277 -0.54 -20.62 -31.26
CA PRO A 277 0.50 -20.19 -30.34
C PRO A 277 1.89 -20.58 -30.85
N LEU A 278 2.81 -19.62 -30.82
CA LEU A 278 4.22 -19.83 -31.15
C LEU A 278 4.87 -20.66 -30.02
N LYS A 279 5.26 -21.90 -30.32
CA LYS A 279 6.01 -22.79 -29.42
C LYS A 279 7.49 -22.43 -29.38
#